data_AF-A0A2G9UIB8-F1
#
_entry.id   AF-A0A2G9UIB8-F1
#
_cell.length_a   1.000
_cell.length_b   1.000
_cell.length_c   1.000
_cell.angle_alpha   90.00
_cell.angle_beta   90.00
_cell.angle_gamma   90.00
#
_symmetry.space_group_name_H-M   'P 1'
#
loop_
_entity.id
_entity.type
_entity.pdbx_description
1 polymer ?
#
loop_
_entity_poly.entity_id
_entity_poly.type
_entity_poly.pdbx_seq_one_letter_code
_entity_poly.pdbx_strand_id
1 'polypeptide(L)'
;MATLNNYAAVSFHVTVCLHRESPLGETQLECYQCASRNVFMLGFIPAKADSLVVILCRHPCAQIASQKDPNWQGEEWKPLINERQLLSWIVNIPSEQAQLRARHITAAQASRLEDLWKEHPKATVEDLDRPGVDTEPESVLLRYEDAFHYRRIFAPLVREEAEFDRKTKESQTQSVGHVRWDQGLNKKHLAFFHLPKFMEGSMKLMIGDELRLKHSQTIEREWQCLGQVFKIPDNHSDEIGIEMRAAASEKMPTDPRINFTCEAVWNSTSFDRMYQALNTLEKDPHCVSQYIFHKLMGHDIDEILFKASQDPLIGVDAYGDVSMSGWTQSQSQNVGSSMAMQSQRPVTAVSQQDDYRHMAFSQDIENDMANLLLSQGP
;
A
#
# COMPACT_ATOMS: atom_id res chain seq x y z
N MET A 1 -1.19 -1.93 29.09
CA MET A 1 -1.33 -3.37 28.76
C MET A 1 -1.89 -3.56 27.36
N ALA A 2 -3.14 -3.14 27.10
CA ALA A 2 -3.57 -2.83 25.72
C ALA A 2 -2.58 -1.86 25.04
N THR A 3 -1.94 -0.99 25.82
CA THR A 3 -0.82 -0.12 25.40
C THR A 3 0.36 -0.87 24.78
N LEU A 4 0.77 -2.05 25.26
CA LEU A 4 1.95 -2.75 24.72
C LEU A 4 1.62 -3.45 23.40
N ASN A 5 0.40 -3.97 23.26
CA ASN A 5 -0.07 -4.52 21.99
C ASN A 5 -0.46 -3.45 20.99
N ASN A 6 -0.98 -2.30 21.45
CA ASN A 6 -1.21 -1.14 20.60
C ASN A 6 0.14 -0.57 20.13
N TYR A 7 1.12 -0.41 21.03
CA TYR A 7 2.51 -0.05 20.71
C TYR A 7 3.10 -1.04 19.71
N ALA A 8 3.12 -2.34 20.01
CA ALA A 8 3.69 -3.35 19.12
C ALA A 8 3.02 -3.39 17.73
N ALA A 9 1.70 -3.19 17.67
CA ALA A 9 0.96 -3.15 16.42
C ALA A 9 1.19 -1.86 15.61
N VAL A 10 1.40 -0.72 16.28
CA VAL A 10 1.59 0.59 15.64
C VAL A 10 3.06 0.83 15.25
N SER A 11 4.01 0.44 16.10
CA SER A 11 5.45 0.62 15.87
C SER A 11 6.11 -0.57 15.14
N PHE A 12 5.33 -1.56 14.67
CA PHE A 12 5.81 -2.79 14.00
C PHE A 12 6.86 -3.60 14.79
N HIS A 13 6.92 -3.41 16.11
CA HIS A 13 7.81 -4.17 16.97
C HIS A 13 7.20 -5.54 17.25
N VAL A 14 7.94 -6.60 16.89
CA VAL A 14 7.44 -7.98 17.00
C VAL A 14 8.05 -8.75 18.18
N THR A 15 9.07 -8.21 18.85
CA THR A 15 9.84 -8.89 19.90
C THR A 15 9.52 -8.35 21.29
N VAL A 16 9.42 -9.23 22.29
CA VAL A 16 9.08 -8.87 23.68
C VAL A 16 10.01 -9.58 24.66
N CYS A 17 10.56 -8.84 25.62
CA CYS A 17 11.33 -9.37 26.75
C CYS A 17 10.61 -9.04 28.06
N LEU A 18 10.52 -10.02 28.96
CA LEU A 18 9.86 -9.87 30.25
C LEU A 18 10.76 -9.19 31.28
N HIS A 19 10.16 -8.49 32.23
CA HIS A 19 10.90 -7.84 33.32
C HIS A 19 11.49 -8.88 34.29
N ARG A 20 12.60 -8.56 34.95
CA ARG A 20 13.25 -9.40 35.98
C ARG A 20 12.31 -9.85 37.10
N GLU A 21 11.35 -9.00 37.44
CA GLU A 21 10.35 -9.25 38.50
C GLU A 21 9.06 -9.92 37.98
N SER A 22 9.01 -10.27 36.69
CA SER A 22 7.90 -11.04 36.12
C SER A 22 7.82 -12.43 36.75
N PRO A 23 6.65 -13.09 36.78
CA PRO A 23 6.53 -14.49 37.20
C PRO A 23 7.49 -15.46 36.49
N LEU A 24 7.91 -15.11 35.26
CA LEU A 24 8.83 -15.88 34.43
C LEU A 24 10.27 -15.30 34.40
N GLY A 25 10.57 -14.29 35.22
CA GLY A 25 11.85 -13.59 35.24
C GLY A 25 12.15 -12.82 33.94
N GLU A 26 13.41 -12.40 33.78
CA GLU A 26 13.91 -11.77 32.55
C GLU A 26 14.07 -12.81 31.45
N THR A 27 13.01 -12.98 30.66
CA THR A 27 12.93 -14.00 29.62
C THR A 27 12.54 -13.36 28.29
N GLN A 28 13.33 -13.64 27.25
CA GLN A 28 12.99 -13.32 25.86
C GLN A 28 11.93 -14.32 25.37
N LEU A 29 10.78 -13.83 24.92
CA LEU A 29 9.76 -14.69 24.32
C LEU A 29 10.23 -15.12 22.93
N GLU A 30 10.45 -16.42 22.74
CA GLU A 30 10.85 -17.00 21.46
C GLU A 30 10.35 -18.44 21.30
N CYS A 31 10.22 -18.87 20.04
CA CYS A 31 9.81 -20.22 19.68
C CYS A 31 10.90 -21.23 20.03
N TYR A 32 10.56 -22.25 20.80
CA TYR A 32 11.49 -23.33 21.18
C TYR A 32 12.11 -24.06 19.97
N GLN A 33 11.37 -24.18 18.86
CA GLN A 33 11.79 -24.96 17.70
C GLN A 33 12.66 -24.20 16.70
N CYS A 34 12.42 -22.90 16.51
CA CYS A 34 13.08 -22.10 15.46
C CYS A 34 13.67 -20.77 15.95
N ALA A 35 13.59 -20.50 17.26
CA ALA A 35 14.02 -19.25 17.90
C ALA A 35 13.36 -17.97 17.33
N SER A 36 12.25 -18.09 16.60
CA SER A 36 11.49 -16.92 16.14
C SER A 36 10.97 -16.12 17.33
N ARG A 37 11.16 -14.80 17.28
CA ARG A 37 10.80 -13.86 18.36
C ARG A 37 9.53 -13.06 18.07
N ASN A 38 8.86 -13.35 16.96
CA ASN A 38 7.64 -12.64 16.58
C ASN A 38 6.47 -13.07 17.45
N VAL A 39 6.16 -12.29 18.50
CA VAL A 39 5.15 -12.59 19.52
C VAL A 39 3.75 -12.84 18.93
N PHE A 40 3.43 -12.24 17.78
CA PHE A 40 2.15 -12.44 17.08
C PHE A 40 2.01 -13.84 16.46
N MET A 41 3.14 -14.49 16.18
CA MET A 41 3.18 -15.86 15.65
C MET A 41 3.33 -16.90 16.77
N LEU A 42 3.66 -16.48 17.99
CA LEU A 42 3.88 -17.35 19.13
C LEU A 42 2.57 -17.73 19.82
N GLY A 43 2.56 -18.97 20.30
CA GLY A 43 1.56 -19.50 21.19
C GLY A 43 2.16 -20.57 22.07
N PHE A 44 1.34 -21.18 22.91
CA PHE A 44 1.75 -22.25 23.80
C PHE A 44 0.92 -23.51 23.58
N ILE A 45 1.52 -24.66 23.84
CA ILE A 45 0.83 -25.95 23.96
C ILE A 45 0.99 -26.41 25.41
N PRO A 46 -0.10 -26.72 26.13
CA PRO A 46 -0.02 -27.26 27.49
C PRO A 46 0.44 -28.71 27.47
N ALA A 47 1.35 -29.10 28.37
CA ALA A 47 1.67 -30.51 28.58
C ALA A 47 0.56 -31.20 29.39
N LYS A 48 0.21 -32.44 29.02
CA LYS A 48 -0.89 -33.19 29.69
C LYS A 48 -0.58 -33.63 31.13
N ALA A 49 0.69 -33.71 31.50
CA ALA A 49 1.13 -34.33 32.76
C ALA A 49 1.89 -33.38 33.70
N ASP A 50 2.41 -32.26 33.20
CA ASP A 50 3.16 -31.28 33.99
C ASP A 50 2.58 -29.88 33.77
N SER A 51 2.69 -28.99 34.76
CA SER A 51 2.37 -27.55 34.61
C SER A 51 3.34 -26.82 33.66
N LEU A 52 4.01 -27.55 32.77
CA LEU A 52 4.95 -27.06 31.79
C LEU A 52 4.21 -26.66 30.52
N VAL A 53 4.56 -25.50 29.99
CA VAL A 53 4.07 -24.99 28.71
C VAL A 53 5.26 -24.79 27.78
N VAL A 54 5.10 -25.14 26.50
CA VAL A 54 6.13 -24.89 25.49
C VAL A 54 5.67 -23.80 24.54
N ILE A 55 6.53 -22.84 24.24
CA ILE A 55 6.23 -21.74 23.30
C ILE A 55 6.66 -22.14 21.89
N LEU A 56 5.72 -22.12 20.94
CA LEU A 56 5.94 -22.51 19.54
C LEU A 56 5.21 -21.56 18.57
N CYS A 57 5.77 -21.40 17.37
CA CYS A 57 5.06 -20.77 16.27
C CYS A 57 3.83 -21.61 15.87
N ARG A 58 2.74 -20.94 15.50
CA ARG A 58 1.52 -21.60 14.99
C ARG A 58 1.81 -22.52 13.80
N HIS A 59 2.59 -22.03 12.84
CA HIS A 59 3.04 -22.79 11.67
C HIS A 59 4.50 -22.40 11.34
N PRO A 60 5.36 -23.35 10.94
CA PRO A 60 5.13 -24.80 10.88
C PRO A 60 5.39 -25.52 12.21
N CYS A 61 5.91 -24.83 13.23
CA CYS A 61 6.50 -25.44 14.41
C CYS A 61 5.54 -26.30 15.24
N ALA A 62 4.34 -25.81 15.57
CA ALA A 62 3.36 -26.57 16.34
C ALA A 62 2.93 -27.88 15.64
N GLN A 63 2.84 -27.86 14.31
CA GLN A 63 2.50 -29.07 13.52
C GLN A 63 3.65 -30.08 13.52
N ILE A 64 4.88 -29.63 13.29
CA ILE A 64 6.07 -30.49 13.32
C ILE A 64 6.26 -31.10 14.72
N ALA A 65 6.07 -30.29 15.77
CA ALA A 65 6.13 -30.70 17.16
C ALA A 65 5.15 -31.85 17.46
N SER A 66 3.90 -31.73 17.00
CA SER A 66 2.87 -32.75 17.20
C SER A 66 3.13 -34.06 16.43
N GLN A 67 3.81 -33.99 15.28
CA GLN A 67 4.22 -35.18 14.54
C GLN A 67 5.39 -35.93 15.19
N LYS A 68 6.29 -35.21 15.87
CA LYS A 68 7.49 -35.77 16.48
C LYS A 68 7.26 -36.34 17.88
N ASP A 69 6.39 -35.71 18.67
CA ASP A 69 6.06 -36.17 20.02
C ASP A 69 4.52 -36.28 20.17
N PRO A 70 3.99 -37.52 20.31
CA PRO A 70 2.55 -37.74 20.52
C PRO A 70 1.99 -37.07 21.78
N ASN A 71 2.85 -36.70 22.74
CA ASN A 71 2.44 -35.99 23.94
C ASN A 71 2.02 -34.55 23.66
N TRP A 72 2.38 -34.00 22.49
CA TRP A 72 2.07 -32.64 22.09
C TRP A 72 0.97 -32.66 21.04
N GLN A 73 -0.19 -32.09 21.38
CA GLN A 73 -1.31 -31.99 20.45
C GLN A 73 -1.31 -30.61 19.82
N GLY A 74 -0.96 -30.52 18.53
CA GLY A 74 -0.92 -29.25 17.81
C GLY A 74 -2.26 -28.50 17.80
N GLU A 75 -3.37 -29.23 17.94
CA GLU A 75 -4.73 -28.69 18.06
C GLU A 75 -4.97 -27.91 19.37
N GLU A 76 -4.20 -28.19 20.42
CA GLU A 76 -4.28 -27.49 21.70
C GLU A 76 -3.47 -26.18 21.74
N TRP A 77 -2.84 -25.81 20.61
CA TRP A 77 -2.09 -24.56 20.49
C TRP A 77 -3.00 -23.36 20.74
N LYS A 78 -2.56 -22.46 21.62
CA LYS A 78 -3.26 -21.20 21.95
C LYS A 78 -2.31 -20.03 21.80
N PRO A 79 -2.76 -18.89 21.23
CA PRO A 79 -1.89 -17.73 21.02
C PRO A 79 -1.45 -17.10 22.35
N LEU A 80 -0.25 -16.51 22.39
CA LEU A 80 0.21 -15.74 23.56
C LEU A 80 -0.55 -14.40 23.71
N ILE A 81 -1.18 -13.93 22.64
CA ILE A 81 -2.02 -12.74 22.61
C ILE A 81 -3.48 -13.19 22.48
N ASN A 82 -4.30 -12.82 23.45
CA ASN A 82 -5.74 -13.04 23.45
C ASN A 82 -6.46 -11.71 23.77
N GLU A 83 -7.55 -11.41 23.05
CA GLU A 83 -8.33 -10.17 23.24
C GLU A 83 -7.47 -8.89 23.26
N ARG A 84 -6.51 -8.82 22.33
CA ARG A 84 -5.54 -7.70 22.21
C ARG A 84 -4.66 -7.51 23.45
N GLN A 85 -4.46 -8.53 24.28
CA GLN A 85 -3.60 -8.49 25.47
C GLN A 85 -2.73 -9.75 25.57
N LEU A 86 -1.55 -9.65 26.18
CA LEU A 86 -0.76 -10.83 26.53
C LEU A 86 -1.48 -11.62 27.64
N LEU A 87 -1.31 -12.94 27.66
CA LEU A 87 -1.90 -13.79 28.69
C LEU A 87 -1.44 -13.38 30.09
N SER A 88 -2.35 -13.43 31.06
CA SER A 88 -2.14 -12.92 32.42
C SER A 88 -1.03 -13.64 33.20
N TRP A 89 -0.73 -14.89 32.85
CA TRP A 89 0.37 -15.65 33.44
C TRP A 89 1.75 -15.28 32.86
N ILE A 90 1.78 -14.61 31.70
CA ILE A 90 2.99 -14.04 31.10
C ILE A 90 3.22 -12.64 31.65
N VAL A 91 2.16 -11.83 31.71
CA VAL A 91 2.21 -10.45 32.23
C VAL A 91 1.01 -10.19 33.14
N ASN A 92 1.27 -9.85 34.40
CA ASN A 92 0.24 -9.60 35.40
C ASN A 92 -0.66 -8.42 35.04
N ILE A 93 -1.98 -8.62 35.06
CA ILE A 93 -2.95 -7.53 34.85
C ILE A 93 -2.89 -6.57 36.06
N PRO A 94 -2.61 -5.27 35.86
CA PRO A 94 -2.60 -4.29 36.96
C PRO A 94 -3.96 -4.23 37.65
N SER A 95 -3.96 -4.07 38.98
CA SER A 95 -5.18 -3.91 39.75
C SER A 95 -5.94 -2.63 39.36
N GLU A 96 -7.25 -2.59 39.61
CA GLU A 96 -8.08 -1.40 39.30
C GLU A 96 -7.54 -0.12 39.94
N GLN A 97 -7.06 -0.21 41.20
CA GLN A 97 -6.43 0.92 41.88
C GLN A 97 -5.14 1.40 41.18
N ALA A 98 -4.35 0.49 40.62
CA ALA A 98 -3.17 0.85 39.84
C ALA A 98 -3.56 1.49 38.50
N GLN A 99 -4.60 0.98 37.84
CA GLN A 99 -5.13 1.55 36.59
C GLN A 99 -5.70 2.96 36.81
N LEU A 100 -6.43 3.20 37.91
CA LEU A 100 -6.99 4.52 38.24
C LEU A 100 -5.90 5.56 38.53
N ARG A 101 -4.79 5.14 39.15
CA ARG A 101 -3.62 5.99 39.42
C ARG A 101 -2.73 6.21 38.20
N ALA A 102 -2.85 5.38 37.17
CA ALA A 102 -2.07 5.54 35.96
C ALA A 102 -2.48 6.82 35.22
N ARG A 103 -1.55 7.36 34.42
CA ARG A 103 -1.87 8.46 33.53
C ARG A 103 -2.90 8.01 32.51
N HIS A 104 -4.03 8.69 32.46
CA HIS A 104 -5.06 8.45 31.45
C HIS A 104 -4.61 9.08 30.14
N ILE A 105 -4.42 8.25 29.13
CA ILE A 105 -4.13 8.66 27.76
C ILE A 105 -5.26 8.19 26.86
N THR A 106 -5.74 9.06 25.99
CA THR A 106 -6.72 8.71 24.97
C THR A 106 -6.04 7.93 23.84
N ALA A 107 -6.84 7.21 23.03
CA ALA A 107 -6.31 6.51 21.85
C ALA A 107 -5.61 7.47 20.87
N ALA A 108 -6.18 8.66 20.66
CA ALA A 108 -5.59 9.69 19.79
C ALA A 108 -4.25 10.23 20.34
N GLN A 109 -4.15 10.44 21.66
CA GLN A 109 -2.87 10.82 22.29
C GLN A 109 -1.82 9.71 22.17
N ALA A 110 -2.23 8.44 22.32
CA ALA A 110 -1.32 7.31 22.14
C ALA A 110 -0.79 7.26 20.69
N SER A 111 -1.66 7.37 19.68
CA SER A 111 -1.25 7.39 18.27
C SER A 111 -0.30 8.55 17.96
N ARG A 112 -0.63 9.78 18.38
CA ARG A 112 0.26 10.95 18.16
C ARG A 112 1.61 10.79 18.85
N LEU A 113 1.64 10.17 20.04
CA LEU A 113 2.89 9.93 20.75
C LEU A 113 3.77 8.89 20.04
N GLU A 114 3.17 7.83 19.47
CA GLU A 114 3.88 6.86 18.62
C GLU A 114 4.51 7.53 17.40
N ASP A 115 3.77 8.41 16.73
CA ASP A 115 4.27 9.16 15.58
C ASP A 115 5.43 10.08 15.99
N LEU A 116 5.29 10.79 17.11
CA LEU A 116 6.33 11.68 17.63
C LEU A 116 7.60 10.90 18.02
N TRP A 117 7.47 9.68 18.53
CA TRP A 117 8.61 8.82 18.88
C TRP A 117 9.44 8.35 17.68
N LYS A 118 8.89 8.38 16.44
CA LYS A 118 9.65 8.06 15.23
C LYS A 118 10.85 9.00 15.04
N GLU A 119 10.69 10.26 15.41
CA GLU A 119 11.72 11.31 15.25
C GLU A 119 12.32 11.75 16.59
N HIS A 120 11.54 11.65 17.68
CA HIS A 120 11.93 12.06 19.02
C HIS A 120 11.66 10.95 20.05
N PRO A 121 12.54 9.92 20.15
CA PRO A 121 12.31 8.73 21.00
C PRO A 121 12.14 9.00 22.52
N LYS A 122 12.43 10.22 22.98
CA LYS A 122 12.29 10.64 24.38
C LYS A 122 11.09 11.54 24.63
N ALA A 123 10.23 11.73 23.63
CA ALA A 123 9.03 12.54 23.77
C ALA A 123 8.10 11.99 24.85
N THR A 124 7.40 12.91 25.51
CA THR A 124 6.41 12.66 26.55
C THR A 124 5.04 13.12 26.08
N VAL A 125 3.98 12.73 26.79
CA VAL A 125 2.62 13.14 26.42
C VAL A 125 2.46 14.67 26.50
N GLU A 126 3.21 15.36 27.36
CA GLU A 126 3.28 16.82 27.44
C GLU A 126 3.80 17.47 26.15
N ASP A 127 4.61 16.75 25.37
CA ASP A 127 5.20 17.27 24.15
C ASP A 127 4.19 17.32 23.00
N LEU A 128 3.05 16.64 23.13
CA LEU A 128 1.92 16.72 22.21
C LEU A 128 1.25 18.10 22.22
N ASP A 129 1.38 18.84 23.32
CA ASP A 129 0.75 20.17 23.49
C ASP A 129 1.66 21.32 23.01
N ARG A 130 2.86 21.03 22.47
CA ARG A 130 3.81 22.05 22.01
C ARG A 130 3.33 22.68 20.69
N PRO A 131 3.35 24.02 20.57
CA PRO A 131 3.00 24.70 19.32
C PRO A 131 3.91 24.25 18.16
N GLY A 132 3.31 23.87 17.04
CA GLY A 132 4.02 23.40 15.84
C GLY A 132 4.18 21.88 15.71
N VAL A 133 3.72 21.10 16.69
CA VAL A 133 3.70 19.62 16.61
C VAL A 133 2.46 19.10 15.85
N ASP A 134 1.41 19.91 15.72
CA ASP A 134 0.17 19.56 15.02
C ASP A 134 -0.24 20.66 14.03
N THR A 135 -0.15 20.36 12.74
CA THR A 135 -1.15 20.85 11.78
C THR A 135 -1.78 19.62 11.15
N GLU A 136 -2.66 18.97 11.89
CA GLU A 136 -3.54 17.95 11.33
C GLU A 136 -4.27 18.58 10.13
N PRO A 137 -4.26 17.94 8.95
CA PRO A 137 -4.91 18.49 7.77
C PRO A 137 -6.39 18.78 8.01
N GLU A 138 -6.90 19.85 7.41
CA GLU A 138 -8.33 20.14 7.42
C GLU A 138 -9.11 18.96 6.78
N SER A 139 -10.29 18.65 7.33
CA SER A 139 -11.14 17.57 6.81
C SER A 139 -11.75 17.90 5.45
N VAL A 140 -12.01 16.87 4.64
CA VAL A 140 -12.73 17.02 3.37
C VAL A 140 -14.17 17.47 3.57
N LEU A 141 -14.71 18.23 2.60
CA LEU A 141 -16.01 18.86 2.67
C LEU A 141 -16.92 18.33 1.57
N LEU A 142 -18.24 18.42 1.78
CA LEU A 142 -19.23 18.12 0.74
C LEU A 142 -19.33 19.24 -0.30
N ARG A 143 -18.92 20.45 0.07
CA ARG A 143 -18.98 21.66 -0.77
C ARG A 143 -17.74 22.50 -0.53
N TYR A 144 -17.21 23.06 -1.62
CA TYR A 144 -16.05 23.94 -1.62
C TYR A 144 -16.45 25.30 -2.16
N GLU A 145 -15.72 26.36 -1.79
CA GLU A 145 -16.05 27.72 -2.26
C GLU A 145 -15.54 27.95 -3.69
N ASP A 146 -14.33 27.46 -3.94
CA ASP A 146 -13.63 27.53 -5.22
C ASP A 146 -12.52 26.46 -5.28
N ALA A 147 -11.78 26.43 -6.39
CA ALA A 147 -10.66 25.52 -6.56
C ALA A 147 -9.47 25.80 -5.64
N PHE A 148 -9.31 27.04 -5.14
CA PHE A 148 -8.27 27.36 -4.17
C PHE A 148 -8.58 26.71 -2.82
N HIS A 149 -9.83 26.79 -2.36
CA HIS A 149 -10.31 26.09 -1.18
C HIS A 149 -10.17 24.57 -1.37
N TYR A 150 -10.58 24.01 -2.51
CA TYR A 150 -10.42 22.59 -2.81
C TYR A 150 -8.95 22.15 -2.70
N ARG A 151 -8.03 22.87 -3.36
CA ARG A 151 -6.59 22.58 -3.30
C ARG A 151 -6.02 22.75 -1.90
N ARG A 152 -6.42 23.76 -1.13
CA ARG A 152 -5.96 23.97 0.26
C ARG A 152 -6.25 22.76 1.14
N ILE A 153 -7.40 22.13 0.97
CA ILE A 153 -7.81 20.93 1.72
C ILE A 153 -7.11 19.67 1.20
N PHE A 154 -7.10 19.42 -0.10
CA PHE A 154 -6.58 18.16 -0.66
C PHE A 154 -5.05 18.11 -0.76
N ALA A 155 -4.36 19.22 -0.99
CA ALA A 155 -2.91 19.20 -1.18
C ALA A 155 -2.14 18.69 0.06
N PRO A 156 -2.47 19.09 1.30
CA PRO A 156 -1.87 18.49 2.48
C PRO A 156 -2.17 16.99 2.62
N LEU A 157 -3.39 16.55 2.31
CA LEU A 157 -3.77 15.12 2.38
C LEU A 157 -2.94 14.26 1.42
N VAL A 158 -2.76 14.74 0.17
CA VAL A 158 -1.90 14.07 -0.82
C VAL A 158 -0.44 14.04 -0.34
N ARG A 159 0.03 15.07 0.39
CA ARG A 159 1.36 15.10 0.99
C ARG A 159 1.54 14.02 2.03
N GLU A 160 0.63 13.96 2.99
CA GLU A 160 0.72 13.01 4.09
C GLU A 160 0.68 11.57 3.57
N GLU A 161 -0.18 11.28 2.59
CA GLU A 161 -0.21 9.97 1.94
C GLU A 161 1.10 9.67 1.18
N ALA A 162 1.66 10.65 0.45
CA ALA A 162 2.93 10.48 -0.26
C ALA A 162 4.10 10.19 0.70
N GLU A 163 4.17 10.94 1.80
CA GLU A 163 5.20 10.76 2.84
C GLU A 163 5.03 9.42 3.56
N PHE A 164 3.79 9.03 3.86
CA PHE A 164 3.48 7.73 4.46
C PHE A 164 3.87 6.57 3.55
N ASP A 165 3.51 6.64 2.26
CA ASP A 165 3.86 5.64 1.25
C ASP A 165 5.39 5.55 1.07
N ARG A 166 6.08 6.70 1.00
CA ARG A 166 7.55 6.75 0.94
C ARG A 166 8.20 6.07 2.13
N LYS A 167 7.85 6.49 3.34
CA LYS A 167 8.39 5.90 4.58
C LYS A 167 8.12 4.40 4.65
N THR A 168 6.91 3.98 4.26
CA THR A 168 6.52 2.57 4.25
C THR A 168 7.35 1.77 3.24
N LYS A 169 7.50 2.24 2.00
CA LYS A 169 8.28 1.56 0.96
C LYS A 169 9.76 1.50 1.35
N GLU A 170 10.35 2.59 1.81
CA GLU A 170 11.78 2.66 2.19
C GLU A 170 12.11 1.78 3.42
N SER A 171 11.16 1.60 4.34
CA SER A 171 11.32 0.70 5.51
C SER A 171 11.38 -0.80 5.15
N GLN A 172 11.01 -1.17 3.92
CA GLN A 172 11.04 -2.57 3.44
C GLN A 172 12.46 -3.04 3.07
N THR A 173 13.47 -2.18 3.25
CA THR A 173 14.88 -2.54 3.10
C THR A 173 15.21 -3.80 3.89
N GLN A 174 15.89 -4.76 3.25
CA GLN A 174 16.25 -6.03 3.87
C GLN A 174 17.51 -6.62 3.26
N SER A 175 18.23 -7.41 4.05
CA SER A 175 19.35 -8.19 3.54
C SER A 175 18.82 -9.27 2.59
N VAL A 176 19.50 -9.40 1.46
CA VAL A 176 19.31 -10.47 0.51
C VAL A 176 20.42 -11.48 0.75
N GLY A 177 20.05 -12.77 0.79
CA GLY A 177 21.01 -13.85 0.86
C GLY A 177 21.79 -13.99 -0.45
N HIS A 178 21.78 -15.19 -1.02
CA HIS A 178 22.43 -15.45 -2.30
C HIS A 178 21.67 -14.78 -3.46
N VAL A 179 22.41 -14.06 -4.32
CA VAL A 179 21.91 -13.54 -5.60
C VAL A 179 22.45 -14.39 -6.74
N ARG A 180 21.53 -15.01 -7.51
CA ARG A 180 21.86 -15.73 -8.73
C ARG A 180 21.80 -14.77 -9.92
N TRP A 181 22.91 -14.67 -10.64
CA TRP A 181 23.04 -13.82 -11.82
C TRP A 181 22.81 -14.61 -13.10
N ASP A 182 22.16 -13.98 -14.08
CA ASP A 182 21.95 -14.55 -15.42
C ASP A 182 21.95 -13.42 -16.48
N GLN A 183 21.94 -13.80 -17.75
CA GLN A 183 21.80 -12.88 -18.86
C GLN A 183 20.54 -13.20 -19.66
N GLY A 184 19.63 -12.23 -19.76
CA GLY A 184 18.43 -12.34 -20.57
C GLY A 184 18.74 -12.40 -22.06
N LEU A 185 17.80 -12.90 -22.86
CA LEU A 185 17.93 -12.94 -24.34
C LEU A 185 18.08 -11.54 -24.96
N ASN A 186 17.55 -10.52 -24.27
CA ASN A 186 17.74 -9.10 -24.59
C ASN A 186 19.13 -8.54 -24.19
N LYS A 187 20.05 -9.41 -23.74
CA LYS A 187 21.41 -9.10 -23.26
C LYS A 187 21.46 -8.26 -21.97
N LYS A 188 20.33 -8.09 -21.29
CA LYS A 188 20.26 -7.44 -19.98
C LYS A 188 20.72 -8.39 -18.88
N HIS A 189 21.28 -7.84 -17.82
CA HIS A 189 21.64 -8.60 -16.62
C HIS A 189 20.38 -8.88 -15.81
N LEU A 190 20.23 -10.13 -15.37
CA LEU A 190 19.13 -10.57 -14.53
C LEU A 190 19.68 -10.98 -13.17
N ALA A 191 18.97 -10.61 -12.11
CA ALA A 191 19.26 -11.04 -10.75
C ALA A 191 18.06 -11.76 -10.16
N PHE A 192 18.30 -12.92 -9.58
CA PHE A 192 17.29 -13.73 -8.91
C PHE A 192 17.67 -13.95 -7.45
N PHE A 193 16.71 -13.78 -6.55
CA PHE A 193 16.94 -13.88 -5.12
C PHE A 193 15.62 -14.00 -4.35
N HIS A 194 15.72 -14.31 -3.05
CA HIS A 194 14.56 -14.39 -2.15
C HIS A 194 14.47 -13.13 -1.29
N LEU A 195 13.25 -12.66 -1.05
CA LEU A 195 12.96 -11.59 -0.09
C LEU A 195 12.15 -12.15 1.09
N PRO A 196 12.75 -12.33 2.27
CA PRO A 196 12.04 -12.82 3.45
C PRO A 196 10.77 -12.04 3.79
N LYS A 197 10.80 -10.71 3.75
CA LYS A 197 9.61 -9.87 4.05
C LYS A 197 8.46 -10.10 3.06
N PHE A 198 8.77 -10.47 1.80
CA PHE A 198 7.75 -10.81 0.82
C PHE A 198 7.11 -12.17 1.13
N MET A 199 7.92 -13.19 1.45
CA MET A 199 7.43 -14.52 1.83
C MET A 199 6.59 -14.51 3.12
N GLU A 200 6.91 -13.60 4.04
CA GLU A 200 6.15 -13.38 5.28
C GLU A 200 4.87 -12.56 5.08
N GLY A 201 4.65 -12.00 3.89
CA GLY A 201 3.49 -11.14 3.58
C GLY A 201 3.57 -9.72 4.14
N SER A 202 4.71 -9.32 4.72
CA SER A 202 4.93 -7.96 5.24
C SER A 202 5.37 -6.96 4.16
N MET A 203 5.70 -7.45 2.96
CA MET A 203 6.05 -6.66 1.79
C MET A 203 5.11 -6.98 0.62
N LYS A 204 4.60 -5.94 -0.03
CA LYS A 204 3.86 -6.06 -1.30
C LYS A 204 4.77 -5.63 -2.45
N LEU A 205 4.84 -6.47 -3.48
CA LEU A 205 5.66 -6.25 -4.66
C LEU A 205 4.85 -6.62 -5.90
N MET A 206 4.94 -5.80 -6.95
CA MET A 206 4.28 -6.04 -8.25
C MET A 206 5.30 -6.15 -9.38
N ILE A 207 4.91 -6.79 -10.49
CA ILE A 207 5.71 -6.75 -11.72
C ILE A 207 5.76 -5.29 -12.18
N GLY A 208 6.96 -4.84 -12.53
CA GLY A 208 7.23 -3.46 -12.88
C GLY A 208 7.75 -2.61 -11.73
N ASP A 209 7.66 -3.06 -10.48
CA ASP A 209 8.22 -2.35 -9.32
C ASP A 209 9.74 -2.22 -9.45
N GLU A 210 10.29 -1.14 -8.91
CA GLU A 210 11.72 -0.88 -8.90
C GLU A 210 12.35 -1.30 -7.57
N LEU A 211 13.42 -2.09 -7.66
CA LEU A 211 14.25 -2.50 -6.53
C LEU A 211 15.69 -2.03 -6.76
N ARG A 212 16.37 -1.70 -5.68
CA ARG A 212 17.81 -1.41 -5.69
C ARG A 212 18.56 -2.52 -4.98
N LEU A 213 19.50 -3.16 -5.64
CA LEU A 213 20.48 -4.03 -4.98
C LEU A 213 21.74 -3.23 -4.68
N LYS A 214 22.30 -3.40 -3.48
CA LYS A 214 23.55 -2.76 -3.07
C LYS A 214 24.42 -3.64 -2.18
N HIS A 215 25.73 -3.40 -2.19
CA HIS A 215 26.67 -3.96 -1.21
C HIS A 215 27.87 -3.02 -0.99
N SER A 216 28.45 -3.05 0.21
CA SER A 216 29.60 -2.23 0.61
C SER A 216 30.88 -3.04 0.89
N GLN A 217 30.90 -4.32 0.51
CA GLN A 217 31.99 -5.26 0.83
C GLN A 217 33.21 -5.19 -0.11
N THR A 218 33.15 -4.35 -1.15
CA THR A 218 34.26 -4.12 -2.09
C THR A 218 35.11 -2.94 -1.63
N ILE A 219 36.44 -3.12 -1.64
CA ILE A 219 37.42 -2.18 -1.07
C ILE A 219 37.35 -0.78 -1.70
N GLU A 220 37.00 -0.68 -2.98
CA GLU A 220 37.16 0.57 -3.74
C GLU A 220 35.87 1.40 -3.87
N ARG A 221 34.67 0.82 -3.67
CA ARG A 221 33.39 1.54 -3.74
C ARG A 221 32.22 0.70 -3.25
N GLU A 222 31.19 1.35 -2.71
CA GLU A 222 29.84 0.78 -2.61
C GLU A 222 29.28 0.53 -4.02
N TRP A 223 28.88 -0.72 -4.28
CA TRP A 223 28.18 -1.06 -5.51
C TRP A 223 26.68 -0.96 -5.26
N GLN A 224 25.97 -0.35 -6.21
CA GLN A 224 24.51 -0.34 -6.21
C GLN A 224 24.01 -0.35 -7.66
N CYS A 225 22.87 -0.98 -7.89
CA CYS A 225 22.22 -0.95 -9.18
C CYS A 225 20.69 -1.08 -9.02
N LEU A 226 19.96 -0.28 -9.81
CA LEU A 226 18.51 -0.37 -9.91
C LEU A 226 18.13 -1.54 -10.82
N GLY A 227 17.01 -2.19 -10.52
CA GLY A 227 16.41 -3.19 -11.38
C GLY A 227 14.89 -3.13 -11.32
N GLN A 228 14.24 -3.64 -12.35
CA GLN A 228 12.79 -3.71 -12.45
C GLN A 228 12.34 -5.15 -12.27
N VAL A 229 11.33 -5.37 -11.42
CA VAL A 229 10.76 -6.70 -11.16
C VAL A 229 10.07 -7.20 -12.42
N PHE A 230 10.50 -8.35 -12.92
CA PHE A 230 9.84 -9.05 -14.03
C PHE A 230 9.26 -10.40 -13.60
N LYS A 231 9.71 -10.95 -12.47
CA LYS A 231 9.21 -12.20 -11.90
C LYS A 231 8.92 -12.03 -10.40
N ILE A 232 7.76 -12.53 -9.99
CA ILE A 232 7.36 -12.72 -8.59
C ILE A 232 7.37 -14.24 -8.29
N PRO A 233 7.52 -14.66 -7.02
CA PRO A 233 7.33 -16.03 -6.60
C PRO A 233 6.01 -16.62 -7.10
N ASP A 234 6.08 -17.85 -7.61
CA ASP A 234 4.96 -18.59 -8.17
C ASP A 234 5.10 -20.08 -7.84
N ASN A 235 4.21 -20.92 -8.38
CA ASN A 235 4.23 -22.36 -8.13
C ASN A 235 5.47 -23.09 -8.69
N HIS A 236 6.32 -22.41 -9.46
CA HIS A 236 7.53 -23.00 -10.06
C HIS A 236 8.81 -22.57 -9.34
N SER A 237 8.82 -21.39 -8.72
CA SER A 237 10.00 -20.86 -8.04
C SER A 237 9.66 -19.77 -7.03
N ASP A 238 10.26 -19.87 -5.84
CA ASP A 238 10.17 -18.88 -4.76
C ASP A 238 11.11 -17.66 -4.97
N GLU A 239 11.83 -17.59 -6.09
CA GLU A 239 12.72 -16.46 -6.40
C GLU A 239 11.94 -15.29 -7.01
N ILE A 240 12.29 -14.09 -6.57
CA ILE A 240 12.01 -12.84 -7.28
C ILE A 240 13.07 -12.65 -8.36
N GLY A 241 12.67 -12.19 -9.54
CA GLY A 241 13.56 -11.83 -10.63
C GLY A 241 13.48 -10.35 -10.94
N ILE A 242 14.63 -9.68 -10.98
CA ILE A 242 14.76 -8.30 -11.46
C ILE A 242 15.66 -8.20 -12.68
N GLU A 243 15.29 -7.34 -13.62
CA GLU A 243 16.12 -6.96 -14.76
C GLU A 243 16.89 -5.69 -14.38
N MET A 244 18.22 -5.76 -14.40
CA MET A 244 19.06 -4.66 -13.97
C MET A 244 19.09 -3.53 -15.00
N ARG A 245 19.03 -2.29 -14.51
CA ARG A 245 19.33 -1.07 -15.26
C ARG A 245 20.84 -0.80 -15.29
N ALA A 246 21.58 -1.81 -15.72
CA ALA A 246 23.02 -1.74 -15.95
C ALA A 246 23.32 -1.77 -17.46
N ALA A 247 24.49 -1.25 -17.85
CA ALA A 247 24.96 -1.42 -19.22
C ALA A 247 25.32 -2.90 -19.44
N ALA A 248 25.12 -3.41 -20.67
CA ALA A 248 25.43 -4.81 -20.98
C ALA A 248 26.93 -5.15 -20.79
N SER A 249 27.82 -4.16 -20.87
CA SER A 249 29.26 -4.29 -20.63
C SER A 249 29.66 -4.23 -19.15
N GLU A 250 28.73 -3.84 -18.26
CA GLU A 250 29.00 -3.72 -16.83
C GLU A 250 29.13 -5.10 -16.20
N LYS A 251 30.13 -5.27 -15.32
CA LYS A 251 30.36 -6.55 -14.63
C LYS A 251 29.55 -6.59 -13.34
N MET A 252 28.61 -7.52 -13.26
CA MET A 252 27.84 -7.73 -12.03
C MET A 252 28.69 -8.41 -10.95
N PRO A 253 28.49 -8.07 -9.66
CA PRO A 253 29.18 -8.70 -8.54
C PRO A 253 28.70 -10.14 -8.33
N THR A 254 29.36 -11.10 -8.96
CA THR A 254 28.99 -12.52 -8.96
C THR A 254 29.66 -13.36 -7.86
N ASP A 255 30.50 -12.76 -7.01
CA ASP A 255 31.15 -13.50 -5.92
C ASP A 255 30.09 -13.96 -4.89
N PRO A 256 29.96 -15.28 -4.64
CA PRO A 256 28.92 -15.83 -3.76
C PRO A 256 29.09 -15.42 -2.28
N ARG A 257 30.22 -14.82 -1.91
CA ARG A 257 30.48 -14.31 -0.55
C ARG A 257 29.90 -12.91 -0.32
N ILE A 258 29.40 -12.26 -1.38
CA ILE A 258 28.83 -10.93 -1.29
C ILE A 258 27.41 -11.03 -0.73
N ASN A 259 27.18 -10.34 0.39
CA ASN A 259 25.86 -10.15 0.98
C ASN A 259 25.26 -8.86 0.43
N PHE A 260 24.12 -9.00 -0.23
CA PHE A 260 23.42 -7.86 -0.80
C PHE A 260 22.40 -7.31 0.18
N THR A 261 22.05 -6.04 -0.02
CA THR A 261 20.87 -5.42 0.56
C THR A 261 19.95 -5.04 -0.59
N CYS A 262 18.66 -5.31 -0.44
CA CYS A 262 17.63 -4.86 -1.37
C CYS A 262 16.83 -3.74 -0.71
N GLU A 263 16.71 -2.63 -1.42
CA GLU A 263 15.84 -1.51 -1.07
C GLU A 263 14.69 -1.45 -2.08
N ALA A 264 13.47 -1.28 -1.58
CA ALA A 264 12.34 -0.96 -2.43
C ALA A 264 12.39 0.53 -2.80
N VAL A 265 12.32 0.84 -4.09
CA VAL A 265 12.43 2.22 -4.57
C VAL A 265 11.05 2.85 -4.57
N TRP A 266 10.90 3.96 -3.85
CA TRP A 266 9.66 4.73 -3.86
C TRP A 266 9.55 5.58 -5.13
N ASN A 267 8.33 5.70 -5.66
CA ASN A 267 8.03 6.44 -6.87
C ASN A 267 6.97 7.50 -6.59
N SER A 268 7.34 8.78 -6.70
CA SER A 268 6.46 9.93 -6.46
C SER A 268 5.45 10.20 -7.58
N THR A 269 5.59 9.55 -8.75
CA THR A 269 4.91 9.96 -10.00
C THR A 269 3.39 10.08 -9.85
N SER A 270 2.73 9.17 -9.13
CA SER A 270 1.29 9.24 -8.88
C SER A 270 0.92 10.50 -8.08
N PHE A 271 1.65 10.78 -7.02
CA PHE A 271 1.48 11.95 -6.16
C PHE A 271 1.80 13.25 -6.88
N ASP A 272 2.87 13.28 -7.68
CA ASP A 272 3.23 14.43 -8.49
C ASP A 272 2.12 14.76 -9.51
N ARG A 273 1.52 13.75 -10.15
CA ARG A 273 0.37 13.93 -11.04
C ARG A 273 -0.86 14.44 -10.30
N MET A 274 -1.11 13.97 -9.08
CA MET A 274 -2.20 14.49 -8.23
C MET A 274 -1.99 15.97 -7.90
N TYR A 275 -0.78 16.36 -7.51
CA TYR A 275 -0.44 17.77 -7.29
C TYR A 275 -0.57 18.62 -8.54
N GLN A 276 -0.11 18.12 -9.68
CA GLN A 276 -0.26 18.80 -10.96
C GLN A 276 -1.75 19.00 -11.29
N ALA A 277 -2.59 17.98 -11.13
CA ALA A 277 -4.02 18.10 -11.35
C ALA A 277 -4.68 19.15 -10.43
N LEU A 278 -4.34 19.16 -9.14
CA LEU A 278 -4.83 20.19 -8.20
C LEU A 278 -4.36 21.60 -8.59
N ASN A 279 -3.10 21.75 -9.00
CA ASN A 279 -2.56 23.03 -9.47
C ASN A 279 -3.24 23.50 -10.75
N THR A 280 -3.51 22.58 -11.69
CA THR A 280 -4.23 22.88 -12.93
C THR A 280 -5.66 23.31 -12.64
N LEU A 281 -6.38 22.61 -11.75
CA LEU A 281 -7.74 22.97 -11.35
C LEU A 281 -7.83 24.37 -10.72
N GLU A 282 -6.82 24.76 -9.93
CA GLU A 282 -6.76 26.09 -9.33
C GLU A 282 -6.42 27.18 -10.36
N LYS A 283 -5.47 26.92 -11.26
CA LYS A 283 -4.85 27.98 -12.09
C LYS A 283 -5.48 28.12 -13.47
N ASP A 284 -5.98 27.03 -14.04
CA ASP A 284 -6.52 27.02 -15.40
C ASP A 284 -8.05 26.92 -15.37
N PRO A 285 -8.78 28.03 -15.61
CA PRO A 285 -10.23 28.04 -15.62
C PRO A 285 -10.84 27.25 -16.79
N HIS A 286 -10.02 26.77 -17.75
CA HIS A 286 -10.47 25.98 -18.90
C HIS A 286 -10.12 24.49 -18.80
N CYS A 287 -9.49 24.04 -17.71
CA CYS A 287 -9.11 22.63 -17.55
C CYS A 287 -10.31 21.68 -17.49
N VAL A 288 -11.48 22.20 -17.09
CA VAL A 288 -12.78 21.53 -17.12
C VAL A 288 -13.86 22.53 -17.56
N SER A 289 -15.00 22.03 -18.03
CA SER A 289 -16.15 22.90 -18.30
C SER A 289 -16.70 23.50 -17.01
N GLN A 290 -17.31 24.69 -17.09
CA GLN A 290 -17.92 25.34 -15.92
C GLN A 290 -18.97 24.46 -15.22
N TYR A 291 -19.74 23.67 -16.00
CA TYR A 291 -20.71 22.73 -15.45
C TYR A 291 -20.03 21.66 -14.58
N ILE A 292 -18.95 21.04 -15.09
CA ILE A 292 -18.20 20.03 -14.34
C ILE A 292 -17.53 20.66 -13.13
N PHE A 293 -16.94 21.85 -13.28
CA PHE A 293 -16.32 22.59 -12.17
C PHE A 293 -17.29 22.75 -11.00
N HIS A 294 -18.49 23.29 -11.24
CA HIS A 294 -19.46 23.53 -10.19
C HIS A 294 -20.02 22.24 -9.58
N LYS A 295 -20.18 21.16 -10.37
CA LYS A 295 -20.53 19.84 -9.81
C LYS A 295 -19.42 19.29 -8.91
N LEU A 296 -18.15 19.42 -9.30
CA LEU A 296 -17.00 18.99 -8.48
C LEU A 296 -16.91 19.78 -7.17
N MET A 297 -17.23 21.08 -7.19
CA MET A 297 -17.25 21.92 -5.99
C MET A 297 -18.50 21.71 -5.11
N GLY A 298 -19.47 20.89 -5.54
CA GLY A 298 -20.71 20.65 -4.81
C GLY A 298 -21.68 21.85 -4.83
N HIS A 299 -21.53 22.74 -5.82
CA HIS A 299 -22.43 23.88 -5.98
C HIS A 299 -23.78 23.43 -6.54
N ASP A 300 -24.84 24.11 -6.12
CA ASP A 300 -26.18 23.86 -6.64
C ASP A 300 -26.30 24.54 -8.02
N ILE A 301 -26.33 23.71 -9.07
CA ILE A 301 -26.49 24.14 -10.47
C ILE A 301 -27.57 23.31 -11.17
N ASP A 302 -28.28 23.94 -12.09
CA ASP A 302 -29.30 23.31 -12.92
C ASP A 302 -28.70 22.20 -13.80
N GLU A 303 -29.44 21.11 -13.99
CA GLU A 303 -29.00 20.01 -14.84
C GLU A 303 -28.99 20.42 -16.32
N ILE A 304 -27.90 20.09 -17.01
CA ILE A 304 -27.78 20.30 -18.45
C ILE A 304 -28.06 18.98 -19.16
N LEU A 305 -29.07 18.98 -20.03
CA LEU A 305 -29.34 17.88 -20.94
C LEU A 305 -28.57 18.09 -22.25
N PHE A 306 -27.66 17.17 -22.55
CA PHE A 306 -26.98 17.17 -23.84
C PHE A 306 -27.92 16.68 -24.94
N LYS A 307 -27.97 17.39 -26.07
CA LYS A 307 -28.58 16.86 -27.28
C LYS A 307 -27.53 16.04 -28.03
N ALA A 308 -27.53 14.73 -27.83
CA ALA A 308 -26.71 13.81 -28.60
C ALA A 308 -27.58 13.05 -29.59
N SER A 309 -27.07 12.78 -30.79
CA SER A 309 -27.69 11.83 -31.70
C SER A 309 -27.54 10.44 -31.10
N GLN A 310 -28.65 9.81 -30.71
CA GLN A 310 -28.63 8.40 -30.34
C GLN A 310 -28.32 7.58 -31.59
N ASP A 311 -27.32 6.71 -31.49
CA ASP A 311 -27.10 5.70 -32.51
C ASP A 311 -28.29 4.72 -32.46
N PRO A 312 -29.07 4.57 -33.55
CA PRO A 312 -30.22 3.67 -33.59
C PRO A 312 -29.87 2.21 -33.30
N LEU A 313 -28.58 1.84 -33.37
CA LEU A 313 -28.07 0.48 -33.14
C LEU A 313 -27.84 0.15 -31.66
N ILE A 314 -27.99 1.11 -30.74
CA ILE A 314 -27.99 0.82 -29.30
C ILE A 314 -29.29 0.06 -28.97
N GLY A 315 -29.22 -1.27 -29.13
CA GLY A 315 -30.32 -2.20 -28.90
C GLY A 315 -30.71 -3.09 -30.08
N VAL A 316 -30.02 -3.03 -31.23
CA VAL A 316 -30.33 -3.88 -32.39
C VAL A 316 -29.07 -4.63 -32.83
N ASP A 317 -29.17 -5.97 -32.80
CA ASP A 317 -28.18 -6.94 -33.28
C ASP A 317 -27.86 -6.71 -34.76
N ALA A 318 -26.97 -5.78 -35.06
CA ALA A 318 -26.50 -5.58 -36.42
C ALA A 318 -25.08 -5.05 -36.43
N TYR A 319 -24.12 -5.88 -36.00
CA TYR A 319 -22.86 -6.16 -36.71
C TYR A 319 -22.30 -7.47 -36.14
N GLY A 320 -21.89 -8.37 -37.03
CA GLY A 320 -21.46 -9.72 -36.68
C GLY A 320 -20.32 -9.75 -35.65
N ASP A 321 -20.43 -10.73 -34.74
CA ASP A 321 -19.34 -11.32 -33.96
C ASP A 321 -18.58 -10.42 -32.96
N VAL A 322 -19.28 -9.49 -32.32
CA VAL A 322 -18.84 -8.98 -31.01
C VAL A 322 -19.89 -9.33 -29.97
N SER A 323 -19.77 -10.54 -29.42
CA SER A 323 -20.35 -10.85 -28.12
C SER A 323 -19.60 -10.09 -27.02
N MET A 324 -19.82 -8.79 -26.91
CA MET A 324 -19.95 -8.21 -25.58
C MET A 324 -21.41 -8.45 -25.19
N SER A 325 -21.62 -9.49 -24.38
CA SER A 325 -22.90 -10.00 -23.87
C SER A 325 -24.04 -8.98 -23.92
N GLY A 326 -25.14 -9.36 -24.57
CA GLY A 326 -26.36 -8.56 -24.69
C GLY A 326 -26.68 -7.81 -23.40
N TRP A 327 -26.75 -6.49 -23.52
CA TRP A 327 -26.96 -5.60 -22.39
C TRP A 327 -28.26 -5.95 -21.67
N THR A 328 -28.19 -6.11 -20.36
CA THR A 328 -29.38 -6.25 -19.50
C THR A 328 -30.18 -4.94 -19.49
N GLN A 329 -31.48 -5.03 -19.22
CA GLN A 329 -32.39 -3.88 -19.22
C GLN A 329 -31.93 -2.72 -18.31
N SER A 330 -31.26 -3.02 -17.18
CA SER A 330 -30.68 -2.02 -16.30
C SER A 330 -29.45 -1.32 -16.92
N GLN A 331 -28.66 -2.04 -17.71
CA GLN A 331 -27.53 -1.43 -18.41
C GLN A 331 -28.00 -0.58 -19.60
N SER A 332 -29.04 -1.00 -20.33
CA SER A 332 -29.68 -0.17 -21.36
C SER A 332 -30.33 1.09 -20.77
N GLN A 333 -30.93 0.98 -19.58
CA GLN A 333 -31.50 2.14 -18.86
C GLN A 333 -30.42 3.13 -18.40
N ASN A 334 -29.25 2.68 -17.97
CA ASN A 334 -28.14 3.59 -17.62
C ASN A 334 -27.64 4.40 -18.83
N VAL A 335 -27.74 3.84 -20.04
CA VAL A 335 -27.41 4.54 -21.28
C VAL A 335 -28.57 5.45 -21.74
N GLY A 336 -29.82 5.03 -21.57
CA GLY A 336 -31.01 5.76 -22.05
C GLY A 336 -31.59 6.80 -21.09
N SER A 337 -31.35 6.70 -19.78
CA SER A 337 -32.06 7.49 -18.75
C SER A 337 -31.43 8.87 -18.49
N SER A 338 -30.29 9.21 -19.11
CA SER A 338 -29.76 10.58 -19.10
C SER A 338 -30.49 11.52 -20.07
N MET A 339 -31.47 11.02 -20.84
CA MET A 339 -32.18 11.77 -21.86
C MET A 339 -33.70 11.54 -21.81
N ALA A 340 -34.35 11.99 -20.74
CA ALA A 340 -35.82 12.09 -20.73
C ALA A 340 -36.28 13.26 -21.62
N MET A 341 -36.77 12.95 -22.83
CA MET A 341 -37.46 13.91 -23.70
C MET A 341 -38.75 14.41 -23.05
N GLN A 342 -38.84 15.72 -22.78
CA GLN A 342 -40.12 16.43 -22.82
C GLN A 342 -40.29 17.09 -24.19
N SER A 343 -41.21 16.53 -24.97
CA SER A 343 -41.74 17.13 -26.19
C SER A 343 -42.68 18.27 -25.81
N GLN A 344 -42.37 19.51 -26.23
CA GLN A 344 -43.41 20.48 -26.63
C GLN A 344 -42.86 21.70 -27.42
N ARG A 345 -43.19 21.68 -28.73
CA ARG A 345 -43.52 22.74 -29.71
C ARG A 345 -42.55 23.92 -30.00
N PRO A 346 -42.56 24.45 -31.25
CA PRO A 346 -41.50 25.30 -31.78
C PRO A 346 -41.71 26.76 -31.38
N VAL A 347 -40.65 27.39 -30.87
CA VAL A 347 -40.53 28.85 -30.83
C VAL A 347 -39.44 29.23 -31.82
N THR A 348 -39.82 30.15 -32.72
CA THR A 348 -39.04 30.74 -33.81
C THR A 348 -37.63 31.16 -33.41
N ALA A 349 -36.70 30.88 -34.31
CA ALA A 349 -35.30 31.27 -34.25
C ALA A 349 -35.11 32.77 -34.05
N VAL A 350 -34.20 33.13 -33.14
CA VAL A 350 -33.44 34.38 -33.21
C VAL A 350 -31.98 33.99 -33.34
N SER A 351 -31.40 34.37 -34.46
CA SER A 351 -30.00 34.20 -34.81
C SER A 351 -29.12 35.07 -33.90
N GLN A 352 -28.16 34.46 -33.20
CA GLN A 352 -26.87 35.08 -32.95
C GLN A 352 -25.78 34.05 -33.25
N GLN A 353 -24.86 34.51 -34.07
CA GLN A 353 -23.85 33.76 -34.79
C GLN A 353 -22.56 33.98 -34.00
N ASP A 354 -22.07 32.95 -33.31
CA ASP A 354 -20.74 32.98 -32.70
C ASP A 354 -19.88 31.90 -33.35
N ASP A 355 -18.80 32.37 -33.98
CA ASP A 355 -17.83 31.64 -34.77
C ASP A 355 -17.08 30.58 -33.94
N TYR A 356 -17.46 29.31 -34.09
CA TYR A 356 -16.59 28.19 -33.73
C TYR A 356 -15.58 27.98 -34.85
N ARG A 357 -14.38 28.55 -34.69
CA ARG A 357 -13.20 28.11 -35.45
C ARG A 357 -12.84 26.68 -35.03
N HIS A 358 -12.89 25.77 -36.00
CA HIS A 358 -12.31 24.43 -35.92
C HIS A 358 -10.85 24.52 -35.41
N MET A 359 -10.58 24.04 -34.20
CA MET A 359 -9.24 23.58 -33.85
C MET A 359 -9.12 22.13 -34.31
N ALA A 360 -8.23 21.92 -35.28
CA ALA A 360 -7.85 20.59 -35.74
C ALA A 360 -7.28 19.79 -34.56
N PHE A 361 -7.82 18.59 -34.33
CA PHE A 361 -7.17 17.60 -33.48
C PHE A 361 -5.80 17.27 -34.10
N SER A 362 -4.74 17.41 -33.29
CA SER A 362 -3.38 17.02 -33.68
C SER A 362 -3.37 15.52 -34.03
N GLN A 363 -2.95 15.23 -35.25
CA GLN A 363 -2.79 13.90 -35.86
C GLN A 363 -1.68 13.04 -35.22
N ASP A 364 -1.07 13.51 -34.14
CA ASP A 364 0.07 12.83 -33.51
C ASP A 364 -0.36 11.78 -32.46
N ILE A 365 -1.62 11.79 -32.01
CA ILE A 365 -2.12 10.85 -30.99
C ILE A 365 -2.59 9.51 -31.59
N GLU A 366 -3.06 9.50 -32.85
CA GLU A 366 -3.56 8.29 -33.50
C GLU A 366 -2.44 7.35 -33.98
N ASN A 367 -1.24 7.89 -34.28
CA ASN A 367 -0.12 7.08 -34.79
C ASN A 367 0.60 6.28 -33.69
N ASP A 368 0.56 6.72 -32.44
CA ASP A 368 1.21 6.00 -31.32
C ASP A 368 0.38 4.80 -30.84
N MET A 369 -0.94 4.83 -31.00
CA MET A 369 -1.80 3.68 -30.67
C MET A 369 -1.76 2.56 -31.71
N ALA A 370 -1.50 2.86 -32.99
CA ALA A 370 -1.42 1.86 -34.05
C ALA A 370 -0.13 1.01 -33.97
N ASN A 371 0.97 1.57 -33.45
CA ASN A 371 2.26 0.87 -33.36
C ASN A 371 2.37 -0.09 -32.16
N LEU A 372 1.50 0.05 -31.15
CA LEU A 372 1.46 -0.85 -29.98
C LEU A 372 0.70 -2.15 -30.25
N LEU A 373 -0.16 -2.21 -31.27
CA LEU A 373 -0.98 -3.39 -31.58
C LEU A 373 -0.37 -4.32 -32.64
N LEU A 374 0.75 -3.93 -33.27
CA LEU A 374 1.42 -4.72 -34.33
C LEU A 374 2.70 -5.44 -33.88
N SER A 375 3.09 -5.35 -32.60
CA SER A 375 4.33 -5.98 -32.10
C SER A 375 4.14 -7.29 -31.33
N GLN A 376 2.91 -7.83 -31.28
CA GLN A 376 2.68 -9.18 -30.75
C GLN A 376 2.29 -10.17 -31.85
N GLY A 377 3.27 -10.96 -32.27
CA GLY A 377 3.07 -12.28 -32.87
C GLY A 377 4.25 -12.74 -33.72
N PRO A 378 4.49 -14.06 -33.83
CA PRO A 378 3.84 -15.19 -33.15
C PRO A 378 4.52 -15.60 -31.83
#